data_AF-A0A0C9YKL8-F1
#
_entry.id   AF-A0A0C9YKL8-F1
#
_cell.length_a   1.000
_cell.length_b   1.000
_cell.length_c   1.000
_cell.angle_alpha   90.00
_cell.angle_beta   90.00
_cell.angle_gamma   90.00
#
_symmetry.space_group_name_H-M   'P 1'
#
loop_
_entity.id
_entity.type
_entity.pdbx_description
1 polymer ?
#
loop_
_entity_poly.entity_id
_entity_poly.type
_entity_poly.pdbx_seq_one_letter_code
_entity_poly.pdbx_strand_id
1 'polypeptide(L)'
;TFILEMAKGEKHWQQHHRGTYFNVPGPDIARPYYLVMKGAQISMLSTWMRTVPYVNGIRGACYVGVPSVKDGTEHMMRAIKLGEAEAV
;
A
#
# COMPACT_ATOMS: atom_id res chain seq x y z
N THR A 1 -5.82 -11.67 -3.82
CA THR A 1 -4.86 -11.45 -2.71
C THR A 1 -4.15 -12.75 -2.44
N PHE A 2 -2.84 -12.73 -2.24
CA PHE A 2 -2.07 -13.87 -1.78
C PHE A 2 -1.17 -13.44 -0.61
N ILE A 3 -0.71 -14.42 0.17
CA ILE A 3 0.09 -14.17 1.38
C ILE A 3 1.56 -14.47 1.03
N LEU A 4 2.43 -13.51 1.33
CA LEU A 4 3.87 -13.71 1.32
C LEU A 4 4.34 -13.93 2.76
N GLU A 5 5.10 -15.00 2.97
CA GLU A 5 5.76 -15.28 4.25
C GLU A 5 7.23 -14.89 4.12
N MET A 6 7.63 -13.87 4.89
CA MET A 6 9.01 -13.37 4.90
C MET A 6 9.87 -14.21 5.83
N ALA A 7 11.20 -14.14 5.68
CA ALA A 7 12.20 -14.94 6.40
C ALA A 7 12.12 -14.90 7.95
N LYS A 8 11.32 -14.00 8.54
CA LYS A 8 11.07 -13.87 9.98
C LYS A 8 9.66 -14.34 10.42
N GLY A 9 8.93 -15.06 9.56
CA GLY A 9 7.55 -15.47 9.82
C GLY A 9 6.52 -14.33 9.72
N GLU A 10 6.95 -13.16 9.23
CA GLU A 10 6.05 -12.03 9.02
C GLU A 10 5.20 -12.30 7.76
N LYS A 11 3.88 -12.30 7.95
CA LYS A 11 2.92 -12.50 6.86
C LYS A 11 2.49 -11.15 6.29
N HIS A 12 2.76 -10.94 5.02
CA HIS A 12 2.28 -9.77 4.28
C HIS A 12 1.18 -10.19 3.32
N TRP A 13 0.08 -9.46 3.36
CA TRP A 13 -1.00 -9.63 2.39
C TRP A 13 -0.68 -8.77 1.19
N GLN A 14 -0.68 -9.38 0.00
CA GLN A 14 -0.34 -8.68 -1.22
C GLN A 14 -1.44 -8.82 -2.27
N GLN A 15 -1.64 -7.75 -3.01
CA GLN A 15 -2.51 -7.72 -4.18
C GLN A 15 -1.69 -7.47 -5.43
N HIS A 16 -2.19 -8.02 -6.54
CA HIS A 16 -1.61 -7.86 -7.86
C HIS A 16 -2.67 -7.30 -8.80
N HIS A 17 -2.32 -6.24 -9.51
CA HIS A 17 -3.17 -5.63 -10.52
C HIS A 17 -2.31 -5.14 -11.69
N ARG A 18 -2.59 -5.61 -12.91
CA ARG A 18 -1.91 -5.17 -14.16
C ARG A 18 -0.37 -5.19 -14.09
N GLY A 19 0.21 -6.27 -13.56
CA GLY A 19 1.68 -6.41 -13.45
C GLY A 19 2.28 -5.68 -12.26
N THR A 20 1.48 -4.97 -11.46
CA THR A 20 1.93 -4.21 -10.30
C THR A 20 1.47 -4.89 -9.01
N TYR A 21 2.39 -5.01 -8.06
CA TYR A 21 2.14 -5.58 -6.74
C TYR A 21 2.13 -4.49 -5.68
N PHE A 22 1.21 -4.59 -4.72
CA PHE A 22 1.17 -3.69 -3.57
C PHE A 22 0.70 -4.42 -2.32
N ASN A 23 1.25 -4.01 -1.17
CA ASN A 23 0.86 -4.59 0.11
C ASN A 23 -0.50 -4.04 0.54
N VAL A 24 -1.26 -4.88 1.24
CA VAL A 24 -2.50 -4.49 1.91
C VAL A 24 -2.48 -4.96 3.37
N PRO A 25 -3.20 -4.28 4.28
CA PRO A 25 -3.38 -4.77 5.63
C PRO A 25 -4.08 -6.13 5.64
N GLY A 26 -3.73 -6.98 6.61
CA GLY A 26 -4.46 -8.22 6.87
C GLY A 26 -5.86 -7.97 7.42
N PRO A 27 -6.74 -8.99 7.41
CA PRO A 27 -8.14 -8.85 7.81
C PRO A 27 -8.32 -8.42 9.28
N ASP A 28 -7.39 -8.78 10.16
CA ASP A 28 -7.45 -8.49 11.60
C ASP A 28 -6.80 -7.15 11.98
N ILE A 29 -6.26 -6.42 11.01
CA ILE A 29 -5.52 -5.20 11.27
C ILE A 29 -6.48 -4.02 11.29
N ALA A 30 -6.64 -3.39 12.45
CA ALA A 30 -7.49 -2.22 12.61
C ALA A 30 -6.90 -0.94 11.96
N ARG A 31 -7.80 0.00 11.66
CA ARG A 31 -7.51 1.36 11.17
C ARG A 31 -6.61 2.16 12.14
N PRO A 32 -5.89 3.20 11.71
CA PRO A 32 -5.99 3.90 10.42
C PRO A 32 -5.38 3.14 9.24
N TYR A 33 -5.80 3.44 8.02
CA TYR A 33 -5.16 2.95 6.81
C TYR A 33 -4.63 4.10 5.95
N TYR A 34 -3.40 3.95 5.48
CA TYR A 34 -2.72 4.91 4.62
C TYR A 34 -2.41 4.26 3.28
N LEU A 35 -2.84 4.91 2.21
CA LEU A 35 -2.57 4.52 0.85
C LEU A 35 -1.42 5.36 0.29
N VAL A 36 -0.26 4.75 0.09
CA VAL A 36 0.89 5.37 -0.57
C VAL A 36 0.77 5.12 -2.07
N MET A 37 0.41 6.15 -2.82
CA MET A 37 0.28 6.10 -4.29
C MET A 37 1.60 6.47 -4.99
N LYS A 38 2.43 7.29 -4.34
CA LYS A 38 3.79 7.60 -4.81
C LYS A 38 4.77 7.59 -3.65
N GLY A 39 5.86 6.85 -3.80
CA GLY A 39 6.86 6.65 -2.74
C GLY A 39 7.93 5.65 -3.13
N ALA A 40 8.81 5.28 -2.21
CA ALA A 40 9.77 4.19 -2.41
C ALA A 40 9.09 2.84 -2.70
N GLN A 41 7.82 2.71 -2.29
CA GLN A 41 6.95 1.60 -2.64
C GLN A 41 5.49 2.06 -2.59
N ILE A 42 4.68 1.66 -3.57
CA ILE A 42 3.23 1.82 -3.48
C ILE A 42 2.64 0.73 -2.59
N SER A 43 1.80 1.11 -1.63
CA SER A 43 1.24 0.17 -0.64
C SER A 43 0.12 0.77 0.18
N MET A 44 -0.67 -0.11 0.78
CA MET A 44 -1.66 0.23 1.79
C MET A 44 -1.22 -0.30 3.17
N LEU A 45 -1.11 0.59 4.15
CA LEU A 45 -0.42 0.34 5.42
C LEU A 45 -1.25 0.81 6.61
N SER A 46 -1.10 0.13 7.76
CA SER A 46 -1.99 0.31 8.92
C SER A 46 -1.47 1.24 10.02
N THR A 47 -0.31 1.88 9.84
CA THR A 47 0.22 2.84 10.82
C THR A 47 1.11 3.86 10.12
N TRP A 48 1.21 5.06 10.70
CA TRP A 48 2.17 6.05 10.23
C TRP A 48 3.61 5.53 10.28
N MET A 49 4.00 4.81 11.35
CA MET A 49 5.35 4.23 11.48
C MET A 49 5.72 3.29 10.33
N ARG A 50 4.73 2.56 9.78
CA ARG A 50 4.94 1.73 8.58
C ARG A 50 4.91 2.55 7.29
N THR A 51 4.19 3.67 7.24
CA THR A 51 4.07 4.54 6.07
C THR A 51 5.29 5.42 5.85
N VAL A 52 5.85 6.01 6.93
CA VAL A 52 6.99 6.96 6.89
C VAL A 52 8.13 6.50 6.00
N PRO A 53 8.62 5.24 6.09
CA PRO A 53 9.74 4.78 5.29
C PRO A 53 9.51 4.88 3.78
N TYR A 54 8.25 4.88 3.33
CA TYR A 54 7.93 4.91 1.90
C TYR A 54 7.70 6.32 1.36
N VAL A 55 7.48 7.32 2.22
CA VAL A 55 7.12 8.68 1.79
C VAL A 55 8.13 9.73 2.22
N ASN A 56 8.86 9.50 3.30
CA ASN A 56 9.78 10.49 3.84
C ASN A 56 11.02 10.64 2.95
N GLY A 57 11.38 11.88 2.63
CA GLY A 57 12.50 12.19 1.73
C GLY A 57 12.25 11.91 0.24
N ILE A 58 11.11 11.34 -0.14
CA ILE A 58 10.76 11.09 -1.54
C ILE A 58 10.07 12.32 -2.14
N ARG A 59 10.69 12.93 -3.15
CA ARG A 59 10.15 14.13 -3.80
C ARG A 59 8.81 13.82 -4.47
N GLY A 60 7.77 14.58 -4.08
CA GLY A 60 6.43 14.40 -4.61
C GLY A 60 5.76 13.10 -4.14
N ALA A 61 6.21 12.52 -3.02
CA ALA A 61 5.50 11.42 -2.37
C ALA A 61 4.02 11.78 -2.18
N CYS A 62 3.15 10.83 -2.45
CA CYS A 62 1.71 11.01 -2.36
C CYS A 62 1.13 9.89 -1.52
N TYR A 63 0.47 10.27 -0.42
CA TYR A 63 -0.27 9.35 0.41
C TYR A 63 -1.59 9.97 0.87
N VAL A 64 -2.58 9.11 1.13
CA VAL A 64 -3.90 9.53 1.60
C VAL A 64 -4.45 8.54 2.63
N GLY A 65 -5.17 9.05 3.62
CA GLY A 65 -5.93 8.20 4.54
C GLY A 65 -7.18 7.65 3.85
N VAL A 66 -7.49 6.37 4.07
CA VAL A 66 -8.70 5.74 3.52
C VAL A 66 -9.51 5.04 4.62
N PRO A 67 -10.85 5.00 4.50
CA PRO A 67 -11.69 4.52 5.59
C PRO A 67 -11.72 2.99 5.71
N SER A 68 -11.42 2.26 4.63
CA SER A 68 -11.40 0.79 4.63
C SER A 68 -10.35 0.21 3.68
N VAL A 69 -9.96 -1.05 3.91
CA VAL A 69 -9.09 -1.83 3.00
C VAL A 69 -9.69 -1.94 1.61
N LYS A 70 -11.02 -2.07 1.52
CA LYS A 70 -11.75 -2.16 0.26
C LYS A 70 -11.58 -0.86 -0.55
N ASP A 71 -11.88 0.29 0.05
CA ASP A 71 -11.79 1.58 -0.63
C ASP A 71 -10.35 1.90 -1.05
N GLY A 72 -9.37 1.61 -0.17
CA GLY A 72 -7.96 1.77 -0.49
C GLY A 72 -7.50 0.89 -1.66
N THR A 73 -7.98 -0.35 -1.71
CA THR A 73 -7.70 -1.28 -2.81
C THR A 73 -8.29 -0.77 -4.13
N GLU A 74 -9.55 -0.36 -4.12
CA GLU A 74 -10.23 0.17 -5.32
C GLU A 74 -9.54 1.43 -5.84
N HIS A 75 -9.14 2.35 -4.94
CA HIS A 75 -8.35 3.52 -5.30
C HIS A 75 -6.98 3.16 -5.89
N MET A 76 -6.25 2.22 -5.28
CA MET A 76 -4.95 1.79 -5.81
C MET A 76 -5.08 1.18 -7.22
N MET A 77 -6.05 0.29 -7.42
CA MET A 77 -6.28 -0.32 -8.72
C MET A 77 -6.63 0.72 -9.78
N ARG A 78 -7.42 1.74 -9.42
CA ARG A 78 -7.72 2.87 -10.30
C ARG A 78 -6.46 3.67 -10.63
N ALA A 79 -5.64 4.02 -9.64
CA ALA A 79 -4.40 4.76 -9.84
C ALA A 79 -3.42 3.99 -10.74
N ILE A 80 -3.25 2.69 -10.52
CA ILE A 80 -2.45 1.81 -11.39
C ILE A 80 -3.01 1.81 -12.82
N LYS A 81 -4.33 1.69 -12.99
CA LYS A 81 -4.97 1.71 -14.31
C LYS A 81 -4.75 3.03 -15.06
N LEU A 82 -4.69 4.16 -14.34
CA LEU A 82 -4.48 5.49 -14.91
C LEU A 82 -3.00 5.88 -15.05
N GLY A 83 -2.07 5.09 -14.52
CA GLY A 83 -0.64 5.42 -14.49
C GLY A 83 -0.27 6.47 -13.44
N GLU A 84 -1.10 6.66 -12.43
CA GLU A 84 -0.92 7.63 -11.35
C GLU A 84 -0.20 7.04 -10.12
N ALA A 85 -0.10 5.71 -10.04
CA ALA A 85 0.65 5.01 -9.00
C ALA A 85 2.09 4.75 -9.44
N GLU A 86 3.06 5.15 -8.63
CA GLU A 86 4.48 5.16 -9.01
C GLU A 86 5.39 4.81 -7.82
N ALA A 87 6.21 3.77 -7.97
CA ALA A 87 7.32 3.51 -7.06
C ALA A 87 8.60 4.18 -7.61
N VAL A 88 9.37 4.83 -6.73
CA VAL A 88 10.56 5.63 -7.06
C VAL A 88 11.82 5.02 -6.46
#